data_AF-A0A7J2TYU7-F1
#
_entry.id   AF-A0A7J2TYU7-F1
#
_cell.length_a   1.000
_cell.length_b   1.000
_cell.length_c   1.000
_cell.angle_alpha   90.00
_cell.angle_beta   90.00
_cell.angle_gamma   90.00
#
_symmetry.space_group_name_H-M   'P 1'
#
loop_
_entity.id
_entity.type
_entity.pdbx_description
1 polymer ?
#
loop_
_entity_poly.entity_id
_entity_poly.type
_entity_poly.pdbx_seq_one_letter_code
_entity_poly.pdbx_strand_id
1 'polypeptide(L)'
;MRFGIEFEEGLFIKIFELLKEEEGKEVKIDDLLRMCMENGITSSDYLFLILQELSFKKIVESSKGMVKIGSIPEEVVESVRNKVVSKVSKLRKVFVTPLEIAKFYQCPRRLWLEKIVLSKQEKEKVGKVWDGEAVHLAVKLMIENMQKEKDENFLILKASEDALKKYEGMVQIEKKALEDFLKKFLELIREENFSVVYSERTIESLKGGIIGSVDVIGFKDDEIVPIEIKYAAFKGKMKREHLLQAVGESILVSSYFRKEVKYSYVVYFQTNSLIRVEINDRLINHFFMLKKRMQRFYSIARVPPKSKLPNYTKRVCQGCHVKRACDNIEALRRAVKKF
;
A
#
# COMPACT_ATOMS: atom_id res chain seq x y z
N MET A 1 -0.61 12.77 1.83
CA MET A 1 -1.82 13.02 2.60
C MET A 1 -2.80 13.73 1.70
N ARG A 2 -3.98 13.14 1.50
CA ARG A 2 -5.09 13.70 0.74
C ARG A 2 -6.22 14.03 1.72
N PHE A 3 -6.79 15.23 1.64
CA PHE A 3 -7.90 15.67 2.48
C PHE A 3 -9.20 15.51 1.71
N GLY A 4 -10.15 14.78 2.28
CA GLY A 4 -11.37 14.40 1.59
C GLY A 4 -11.15 13.30 0.56
N ILE A 5 -12.23 12.97 -0.13
CA ILE A 5 -12.27 12.06 -1.26
C ILE A 5 -13.06 12.76 -2.36
N GLU A 6 -12.58 12.61 -3.58
CA GLU A 6 -13.31 12.95 -4.79
C GLU A 6 -13.88 11.67 -5.38
N PHE A 7 -15.10 11.75 -5.92
CA PHE A 7 -15.70 10.61 -6.58
C PHE A 7 -14.91 10.27 -7.85
N GLU A 8 -14.48 9.02 -7.98
CA GLU A 8 -13.68 8.55 -9.12
C GLU A 8 -14.58 7.93 -10.18
N GLU A 9 -15.01 8.75 -11.15
CA GLU A 9 -15.91 8.34 -12.24
C GLU A 9 -15.41 7.10 -12.98
N GLY A 10 -14.12 7.05 -13.30
CA GLY A 10 -13.52 5.92 -14.01
C GLY A 10 -13.59 4.60 -13.22
N LEU A 11 -13.50 4.64 -11.89
CA LEU A 11 -13.68 3.44 -11.07
C LEU A 11 -15.13 2.98 -11.05
N PHE A 12 -16.06 3.93 -10.94
CA PHE A 12 -17.49 3.64 -10.96
C PHE A 12 -17.90 2.95 -12.26
N ILE A 13 -17.49 3.49 -13.41
CA ILE A 13 -17.79 2.92 -14.73
C ILE A 13 -17.23 1.50 -14.84
N LYS A 14 -15.94 1.30 -14.51
CA LYS A 14 -15.31 -0.04 -14.53
C LYS A 14 -16.04 -1.07 -13.67
N ILE A 15 -16.52 -0.67 -12.49
CA ILE A 15 -17.27 -1.58 -11.63
C ILE A 15 -18.60 -1.96 -12.31
N PHE A 16 -19.31 -1.01 -12.92
CA PHE A 16 -20.54 -1.32 -13.64
C PHE A 16 -20.31 -2.20 -14.87
N GLU A 17 -19.23 -1.98 -15.62
CA GLU A 17 -18.84 -2.85 -16.73
C GLU A 17 -18.64 -4.30 -16.24
N LEU A 18 -17.89 -4.50 -15.16
CA LEU A 18 -17.71 -5.82 -14.54
C LEU A 18 -19.02 -6.44 -14.06
N LEU A 19 -19.89 -5.66 -13.43
CA LEU A 19 -21.20 -6.18 -12.97
C LEU A 19 -22.10 -6.54 -14.15
N LYS A 20 -22.05 -5.79 -15.26
CA LYS A 20 -22.80 -6.08 -16.49
C LYS A 20 -22.33 -7.37 -17.15
N GLU A 21 -21.03 -7.64 -17.17
CA GLU A 21 -20.47 -8.91 -17.66
C GLU A 21 -20.96 -10.12 -16.85
N GLU A 22 -21.35 -9.90 -15.60
CA GLU A 22 -21.84 -10.91 -14.68
C GLU A 22 -23.38 -10.96 -14.52
N GLU A 23 -24.13 -10.26 -15.40
CA GLU A 23 -25.60 -10.31 -15.40
C GLU A 23 -26.15 -11.72 -15.61
N GLY A 24 -27.19 -12.04 -14.84
CA GLY A 24 -27.86 -13.35 -14.86
C GLY A 24 -27.08 -14.44 -14.13
N LYS A 25 -25.86 -14.17 -13.66
CA LYS A 25 -25.02 -15.13 -12.94
C LYS A 25 -25.12 -14.96 -11.43
N GLU A 26 -24.70 -16.00 -10.74
CA GLU A 26 -24.46 -16.00 -9.30
C GLU A 26 -22.94 -16.12 -9.07
N VAL A 27 -22.35 -15.12 -8.45
CA VAL A 27 -20.89 -14.97 -8.34
C VAL A 27 -20.49 -14.89 -6.87
N LYS A 28 -19.38 -15.53 -6.49
CA LYS A 28 -18.80 -15.36 -5.15
C LYS A 28 -18.25 -13.94 -5.01
N ILE A 29 -18.48 -13.31 -3.85
CA ILE A 29 -17.97 -11.97 -3.57
C ILE A 29 -16.43 -11.90 -3.66
N ASP A 30 -15.75 -12.97 -3.26
CA ASP A 30 -14.29 -13.07 -3.34
C ASP A 30 -13.79 -13.04 -4.79
N ASP A 31 -14.51 -13.69 -5.71
CA ASP A 31 -14.16 -13.72 -7.12
C ASP A 31 -14.40 -12.34 -7.74
N LEU A 32 -15.50 -11.68 -7.40
CA LEU A 32 -15.77 -10.31 -7.83
C LEU A 32 -14.72 -9.30 -7.33
N LEU A 33 -14.21 -9.48 -6.11
CA LEU A 33 -13.13 -8.66 -5.55
C LEU A 33 -11.80 -8.92 -6.26
N ARG A 34 -11.50 -10.16 -6.63
CA ARG A 34 -10.32 -10.50 -7.46
C ARG A 34 -10.43 -9.88 -8.85
N MET A 35 -11.59 -10.02 -9.52
CA MET A 35 -11.86 -9.37 -10.80
C MET A 35 -11.69 -7.85 -10.72
N CYS A 36 -12.19 -7.22 -9.64
CA CYS A 36 -11.97 -5.80 -9.41
C CYS A 36 -10.48 -5.44 -9.34
N MET A 37 -9.69 -6.22 -8.59
CA MET A 37 -8.25 -5.98 -8.46
C MET A 37 -7.52 -6.17 -9.80
N GLU A 38 -7.90 -7.17 -10.59
CA GLU A 38 -7.33 -7.45 -11.91
C GLU A 38 -7.64 -6.34 -12.93
N ASN A 39 -8.80 -5.69 -12.81
CA ASN A 39 -9.22 -4.57 -13.64
C ASN A 39 -8.76 -3.19 -13.12
N GLY A 40 -7.87 -3.20 -12.12
CA GLY A 40 -7.27 -1.99 -11.56
C GLY A 40 -8.24 -1.14 -10.74
N ILE A 41 -9.31 -1.72 -10.19
CA ILE A 41 -10.19 -1.04 -9.24
C ILE A 41 -9.50 -1.02 -7.89
N THR A 42 -9.09 0.17 -7.46
CA THR A 42 -8.23 0.38 -6.28
C THR A 42 -9.00 0.34 -4.96
N SER A 43 -10.33 0.46 -4.97
CA SER A 43 -11.14 0.49 -3.75
C SER A 43 -12.39 -0.34 -3.88
N SER A 44 -12.47 -1.42 -3.10
CA SER A 44 -13.68 -2.24 -3.02
C SER A 44 -14.84 -1.52 -2.31
N ASP A 45 -14.59 -0.44 -1.58
CA ASP A 45 -15.67 0.33 -0.96
C ASP A 45 -16.66 0.87 -2.02
N TYR A 46 -16.20 1.23 -3.22
CA TYR A 46 -17.08 1.61 -4.33
C TYR A 46 -17.96 0.44 -4.77
N LEU A 47 -17.39 -0.76 -4.93
CA LEU A 47 -18.15 -1.96 -5.28
C LEU A 47 -19.26 -2.20 -4.27
N PHE A 48 -18.95 -2.18 -2.98
CA PHE A 48 -19.95 -2.42 -1.94
C PHE A 48 -21.01 -1.31 -1.86
N LEU A 49 -20.65 -0.04 -2.13
CA LEU A 49 -21.62 1.04 -2.23
C LEU A 49 -22.58 0.84 -3.41
N ILE A 50 -22.06 0.39 -4.56
CA ILE A 50 -22.87 0.11 -5.75
C ILE A 50 -23.78 -1.10 -5.51
N LEU A 51 -23.24 -2.22 -5.02
CA LEU A 51 -24.01 -3.43 -4.69
C LEU A 51 -25.12 -3.12 -3.68
N GLN A 52 -24.85 -2.28 -2.68
CA GLN A 52 -25.85 -1.84 -1.72
C GLN A 52 -27.02 -1.10 -2.40
N GLU A 53 -26.74 -0.16 -3.30
CA GLU A 53 -27.79 0.59 -4.01
C GLU A 53 -28.58 -0.29 -4.99
N LEU A 54 -27.91 -1.21 -5.70
CA LEU A 54 -28.56 -2.18 -6.58
C LEU A 54 -29.44 -3.15 -5.78
N SER A 55 -29.02 -3.54 -4.58
CA SER A 55 -29.81 -4.40 -3.70
C SER A 55 -31.08 -3.70 -3.20
N PHE A 56 -31.02 -2.41 -2.85
CA PHE A 56 -32.23 -1.64 -2.52
C PHE A 56 -33.25 -1.58 -3.67
N LYS A 57 -32.78 -1.66 -4.91
CA LYS A 57 -33.62 -1.72 -6.10
C LYS A 57 -34.03 -3.15 -6.50
N LYS A 58 -33.67 -4.17 -5.70
CA LYS A 58 -33.92 -5.59 -5.96
C LYS A 58 -33.31 -6.12 -7.27
N ILE A 59 -32.23 -5.48 -7.73
CA ILE A 59 -31.45 -5.93 -8.89
C ILE A 59 -30.38 -6.91 -8.46
N VAL A 60 -29.83 -6.69 -7.26
CA VAL A 60 -28.84 -7.58 -6.66
C VAL A 60 -29.41 -8.23 -5.40
N GLU A 61 -29.32 -9.55 -5.35
CA GLU A 61 -29.59 -10.35 -4.15
C GLU A 61 -28.28 -10.90 -3.62
N SER A 62 -28.11 -10.92 -2.30
CA SER A 62 -26.90 -11.47 -1.68
C SER A 62 -27.27 -12.53 -0.64
N SER A 63 -26.55 -13.65 -0.66
CA SER A 63 -26.74 -14.72 0.31
C SER A 63 -25.41 -15.44 0.56
N LYS A 64 -25.02 -15.59 1.83
CA LYS A 64 -23.84 -16.38 2.26
C LYS A 64 -22.56 -16.17 1.42
N GLY A 65 -22.21 -14.93 1.09
CA GLY A 65 -21.01 -14.62 0.30
C GLY A 65 -21.17 -14.78 -1.23
N MET A 66 -22.34 -15.18 -1.69
CA MET A 66 -22.75 -15.14 -3.09
C MET A 66 -23.53 -13.86 -3.39
N VAL A 67 -23.42 -13.38 -4.62
CA VAL A 67 -24.13 -12.24 -5.17
C VAL A 67 -24.78 -12.67 -6.48
N LYS A 68 -26.11 -12.60 -6.55
CA LYS A 68 -26.87 -12.82 -7.78
C LYS A 68 -27.18 -11.47 -8.41
N ILE A 69 -26.75 -11.30 -9.66
CA ILE A 69 -26.86 -10.03 -10.38
C ILE A 69 -27.95 -10.16 -11.43
N GLY A 70 -29.06 -9.44 -11.25
CA GLY A 70 -30.09 -9.27 -12.26
C GLY A 70 -29.68 -8.27 -13.33
N SER A 71 -30.54 -8.05 -14.33
CA SER A 71 -30.26 -7.06 -15.38
C SER A 71 -30.20 -5.64 -14.79
N ILE A 72 -29.24 -4.84 -15.25
CA ILE A 72 -28.95 -3.49 -14.77
C ILE A 72 -29.32 -2.46 -15.87
N PRO A 73 -30.54 -1.88 -15.84
CA PRO A 73 -30.94 -0.83 -16.78
C PRO A 73 -30.07 0.43 -16.69
N GLU A 74 -29.89 1.13 -17.80
CA GLU A 74 -29.02 2.32 -17.87
C GLU A 74 -29.52 3.47 -16.96
N GLU A 75 -30.83 3.65 -16.87
CA GLU A 75 -31.50 4.59 -15.94
C GLU A 75 -31.19 4.29 -14.46
N VAL A 76 -30.94 3.03 -14.13
CA VAL A 76 -30.53 2.64 -12.77
C VAL A 76 -29.10 3.06 -12.51
N VAL A 77 -28.21 2.94 -13.48
CA VAL A 77 -26.78 3.29 -13.34
C VAL A 77 -26.64 4.76 -12.91
N GLU A 78 -27.32 5.68 -13.60
CA GLU A 78 -27.27 7.11 -13.27
C GLU A 78 -27.91 7.39 -11.90
N SER A 79 -29.00 6.69 -11.55
CA SER A 79 -29.61 6.79 -10.21
C SER A 79 -28.64 6.35 -9.11
N VAL A 80 -27.94 5.23 -9.29
CA VAL A 80 -26.95 4.69 -8.36
C VAL A 80 -25.75 5.62 -8.25
N ARG A 81 -25.26 6.15 -9.38
CA ARG A 81 -24.16 7.13 -9.43
C ARG A 81 -24.41 8.30 -8.50
N ASN A 82 -25.56 8.95 -8.64
CA ASN A 82 -25.94 10.10 -7.82
C ASN A 82 -25.97 9.78 -6.31
N LYS A 83 -26.43 8.58 -5.94
CA LYS A 83 -26.42 8.11 -4.54
C LYS A 83 -25.01 7.85 -4.03
N VAL A 84 -24.15 7.20 -4.83
CA VAL A 84 -22.76 6.93 -4.46
C VAL A 84 -21.98 8.23 -4.32
N VAL A 85 -22.11 9.18 -5.27
CA VAL A 85 -21.51 10.52 -5.20
C VAL A 85 -21.93 11.23 -3.90
N SER A 86 -23.23 11.20 -3.56
CA SER A 86 -23.74 11.79 -2.33
C SER A 86 -23.17 11.13 -1.05
N LYS A 87 -22.94 9.82 -1.07
CA LYS A 87 -22.32 9.10 0.06
C LYS A 87 -20.82 9.40 0.18
N VAL A 88 -20.09 9.38 -0.93
CA VAL A 88 -18.65 9.62 -0.98
C VAL A 88 -18.31 11.06 -0.57
N SER A 89 -19.04 12.05 -1.10
CA SER A 89 -18.84 13.47 -0.75
C SER A 89 -19.01 13.80 0.74
N LYS A 90 -19.78 12.98 1.48
CA LYS A 90 -19.94 13.14 2.94
C LYS A 90 -18.74 12.63 3.73
N LEU A 91 -17.82 11.87 3.12
CA LEU A 91 -16.65 11.31 3.79
C LEU A 91 -15.56 12.38 3.98
N ARG A 92 -15.57 13.03 5.14
CA ARG A 92 -14.50 13.94 5.57
C ARG A 92 -13.33 13.16 6.18
N LYS A 93 -12.65 12.36 5.37
CA LYS A 93 -11.48 11.57 5.80
C LYS A 93 -10.19 12.21 5.33
N VAL A 94 -9.14 12.01 6.14
CA VAL A 94 -7.78 12.29 5.72
C VAL A 94 -7.12 10.98 5.37
N PHE A 95 -6.71 10.88 4.11
CA PHE A 95 -6.06 9.75 3.49
C PHE A 95 -4.55 9.83 3.68
N VAL A 96 -3.99 8.74 4.17
CA VAL A 96 -2.59 8.62 4.56
C VAL A 96 -2.03 7.31 4.04
N THR A 97 -0.74 7.28 3.73
CA THR A 97 -0.09 6.01 3.39
C THR A 97 0.52 5.32 4.61
N PRO A 98 0.66 3.98 4.61
CA PRO A 98 1.43 3.27 5.63
C PRO A 98 2.83 3.85 5.83
N LEU A 99 3.51 4.21 4.73
CA LEU A 99 4.81 4.90 4.75
C LEU A 99 4.73 6.28 5.43
N GLU A 100 3.68 7.07 5.21
CA GLU A 100 3.50 8.36 5.89
C GLU A 100 3.38 8.16 7.41
N ILE A 101 2.65 7.14 7.86
CA ILE A 101 2.56 6.81 9.30
C ILE A 101 3.92 6.39 9.86
N ALA A 102 4.66 5.56 9.15
CA ALA A 102 6.01 5.15 9.53
C ALA A 102 6.98 6.35 9.62
N LYS A 103 6.95 7.26 8.64
CA LYS A 103 7.72 8.51 8.65
C LYS A 103 7.30 9.45 9.78
N PHE A 104 6.00 9.57 10.05
CA PHE A 104 5.47 10.35 11.16
C PHE A 104 5.97 9.82 12.51
N TYR A 105 5.98 8.49 12.69
CA TYR A 105 6.56 7.85 13.86
C TYR A 105 8.05 8.19 14.02
N GLN A 106 8.82 8.17 12.93
CA GLN A 106 10.23 8.54 12.95
C GLN A 106 10.43 10.02 13.33
N CYS A 107 9.73 10.94 12.66
CA CYS A 107 9.81 12.38 12.93
C CYS A 107 8.61 13.13 12.31
N PRO A 108 7.69 13.65 13.14
CA PRO A 108 6.54 14.44 12.66
C PRO A 108 6.95 15.65 11.83
N ARG A 109 8.00 16.36 12.27
CA ARG A 109 8.50 17.53 11.53
C ARG A 109 9.10 17.17 10.18
N ARG A 110 9.78 16.02 10.07
CA ARG A 110 10.34 15.58 8.79
C ARG A 110 9.22 15.42 7.77
N LEU A 111 8.20 14.63 8.13
CA LEU A 111 7.05 14.41 7.24
C LEU A 111 6.33 15.73 6.92
N TRP A 112 6.19 16.64 7.89
CA TRP A 112 5.57 17.95 7.67
C TRP A 112 6.36 18.82 6.70
N LEU A 113 7.69 18.89 6.86
CA LEU A 113 8.56 19.61 5.94
C LEU A 113 8.49 19.00 4.53
N GLU A 114 8.60 17.67 4.40
CA GLU A 114 8.47 16.98 3.11
C GLU A 114 7.22 17.41 2.32
N LYS A 115 6.11 17.72 3.01
CA LYS A 115 4.86 18.16 2.38
C LYS A 115 4.79 19.65 2.08
N ILE A 116 5.47 20.50 2.84
CA ILE A 116 5.35 21.96 2.72
C ILE A 116 6.44 22.58 1.89
N VAL A 117 7.70 22.21 2.10
CA VAL A 117 8.79 22.78 1.28
C VAL A 117 8.76 22.24 -0.14
N LEU A 118 7.86 21.30 -0.45
CA LEU A 118 7.83 20.52 -1.70
C LEU A 118 9.24 20.07 -2.09
N SER A 119 10.09 19.84 -1.09
CA SER A 119 11.48 19.50 -1.32
C SER A 119 11.42 18.17 -2.03
N LYS A 120 11.71 18.17 -3.34
CA LYS A 120 11.95 16.93 -4.05
C LYS A 120 12.97 16.21 -3.21
N GLN A 121 12.64 14.99 -2.81
CA GLN A 121 13.65 14.11 -2.28
C GLN A 121 14.60 13.93 -3.46
N GLU A 122 15.70 14.68 -3.47
CA GLU A 122 16.73 14.54 -4.48
C GLU A 122 17.22 13.10 -4.34
N LYS A 123 16.76 12.25 -5.26
CA LYS A 123 17.33 10.93 -5.41
C LYS A 123 18.77 11.18 -5.82
N GLU A 124 19.71 10.57 -5.11
CA GLU A 124 21.10 10.53 -5.55
C GLU A 124 21.12 10.00 -6.99
N LYS A 125 22.07 10.44 -7.81
CA LYS A 125 22.16 9.97 -9.22
C LYS A 125 22.36 8.45 -9.30
N VAL A 126 22.95 7.86 -8.27
CA VAL A 126 23.28 6.44 -8.13
C VAL A 126 23.04 6.03 -6.68
N GLY A 127 22.71 4.77 -6.43
CA GLY A 127 22.84 4.17 -5.09
C GLY A 127 21.55 3.59 -4.50
N LYS A 128 21.48 3.55 -3.17
CA LYS A 128 20.55 2.68 -2.40
C LYS A 128 19.06 2.86 -2.70
N VAL A 129 18.65 4.04 -3.16
CA VAL A 129 17.25 4.27 -3.54
C VAL A 129 16.94 3.50 -4.83
N TRP A 130 17.79 3.64 -5.85
CA TRP A 130 17.63 2.94 -7.13
C TRP A 130 17.80 1.44 -6.98
N ASP A 131 18.74 1.02 -6.14
CA ASP A 131 18.89 -0.38 -5.74
C ASP A 131 17.57 -0.97 -5.22
N GLY A 132 16.91 -0.26 -4.29
CA GLY A 132 15.62 -0.70 -3.78
C GLY A 132 14.56 -0.78 -4.88
N GLU A 133 14.44 0.26 -5.71
CA GLU A 133 13.48 0.30 -6.81
C GLU A 133 13.70 -0.86 -7.81
N ALA A 134 14.96 -1.22 -8.09
CA ALA A 134 15.30 -2.36 -8.92
C ALA A 134 14.88 -3.69 -8.28
N VAL A 135 15.04 -3.86 -6.96
CA VAL A 135 14.55 -5.05 -6.25
C VAL A 135 13.04 -5.18 -6.32
N HIS A 136 12.28 -4.11 -6.03
CA HIS A 136 10.82 -4.13 -6.12
C HIS A 136 10.36 -4.43 -7.56
N LEU A 137 11.00 -3.80 -8.55
CA LEU A 137 10.69 -4.05 -9.95
C LEU A 137 10.99 -5.49 -10.37
N ALA A 138 12.10 -6.07 -9.94
CA ALA A 138 12.44 -7.45 -10.26
C ALA A 138 11.41 -8.44 -9.67
N VAL A 139 10.99 -8.23 -8.42
CA VAL A 139 9.92 -9.03 -7.80
C VAL A 139 8.61 -8.90 -8.58
N LYS A 140 8.25 -7.67 -8.96
CA LYS A 140 7.06 -7.41 -9.77
C LYS A 140 7.09 -8.15 -11.10
N LEU A 141 8.17 -7.97 -11.87
CA LEU A 141 8.35 -8.60 -13.17
C LEU A 141 8.32 -10.13 -13.06
N MET A 142 8.94 -10.69 -12.02
CA MET A 142 8.91 -12.13 -11.79
C MET A 142 7.47 -12.61 -11.61
N ILE A 143 6.72 -12.03 -10.67
CA ILE A 143 5.33 -12.41 -10.38
C ILE A 143 4.43 -12.26 -11.60
N GLU A 144 4.53 -11.14 -12.33
CA GLU A 144 3.69 -10.89 -13.52
C GLU A 144 3.91 -11.93 -14.64
N ASN A 145 5.08 -12.57 -14.68
CA ASN A 145 5.39 -13.59 -15.67
C ASN A 145 5.14 -15.03 -15.18
N MET A 146 4.93 -15.26 -13.88
CA MET A 146 4.72 -16.61 -13.31
C MET A 146 3.52 -17.37 -13.91
N GLN A 147 2.51 -16.66 -14.40
CA GLN A 147 1.35 -17.30 -15.03
C GLN A 147 1.62 -17.79 -16.47
N LYS A 148 2.60 -17.17 -17.16
CA LYS A 148 2.88 -17.42 -18.58
C LYS A 148 4.10 -18.31 -18.79
N GLU A 149 4.98 -18.36 -17.80
CA GLU A 149 6.24 -19.08 -17.87
C GLU A 149 6.39 -19.98 -16.65
N LYS A 150 6.79 -21.23 -16.89
CA LYS A 150 6.97 -22.27 -15.86
C LYS A 150 8.45 -22.52 -15.53
N ASP A 151 9.38 -22.12 -16.39
CA ASP A 151 10.81 -22.19 -16.09
C ASP A 151 11.19 -21.11 -15.07
N GLU A 152 11.32 -21.54 -13.81
CA GLU A 152 11.72 -20.69 -12.69
C GLU A 152 13.07 -19.99 -12.94
N ASN A 153 14.04 -20.68 -13.54
CA ASN A 153 15.35 -20.09 -13.81
C ASN A 153 15.24 -18.98 -14.85
N PHE A 154 14.46 -19.21 -15.90
CA PHE A 154 14.21 -18.18 -16.89
C PHE A 154 13.50 -16.96 -16.28
N LEU A 155 12.47 -17.18 -15.44
CA LEU A 155 11.76 -16.10 -14.74
C LEU A 155 12.73 -15.22 -13.94
N ILE A 156 13.60 -15.85 -13.15
CA ILE A 156 14.58 -15.15 -12.30
C ILE A 156 15.59 -14.38 -13.14
N LEU A 157 16.18 -15.03 -14.15
CA LEU A 157 17.20 -14.42 -15.02
C LEU A 157 16.62 -13.23 -15.78
N LYS A 158 15.43 -13.39 -16.36
CA LYS A 158 14.77 -12.33 -17.13
C LYS A 158 14.35 -11.16 -16.25
N ALA A 159 13.71 -11.42 -15.11
CA ALA A 159 13.25 -10.37 -14.20
C ALA A 159 14.41 -9.55 -13.62
N SER A 160 15.52 -10.22 -13.25
CA SER A 160 16.72 -9.53 -12.77
C SER A 160 17.37 -8.68 -13.86
N GLU A 161 17.48 -9.19 -15.09
CA GLU A 161 18.06 -8.48 -16.22
C GLU A 161 17.24 -7.24 -16.61
N ASP A 162 15.92 -7.41 -16.79
CA ASP A 162 15.02 -6.32 -17.17
C ASP A 162 14.99 -5.22 -16.10
N ALA A 163 15.02 -5.60 -14.81
CA ALA A 163 15.05 -4.63 -13.73
C ALA A 163 16.36 -3.82 -13.68
N LEU A 164 17.51 -4.48 -13.81
CA LEU A 164 18.81 -3.80 -13.82
C LEU A 164 18.99 -2.93 -15.06
N LYS A 165 18.53 -3.41 -16.23
CA LYS A 165 18.55 -2.64 -17.49
C LYS A 165 17.74 -1.36 -17.39
N LYS A 166 16.56 -1.40 -16.76
CA LYS A 166 15.73 -0.20 -16.56
C LYS A 166 16.42 0.88 -15.72
N TYR A 167 17.28 0.49 -14.79
CA TYR A 167 18.01 1.41 -13.91
C TYR A 167 19.53 1.41 -14.18
N GLU A 168 19.92 1.12 -15.42
CA GLU A 168 21.32 1.05 -15.83
C GLU A 168 22.06 2.35 -15.49
N GLY A 169 23.25 2.22 -14.90
CA GLY A 169 24.06 3.35 -14.43
C GLY A 169 23.56 4.02 -13.14
N MET A 170 22.40 3.63 -12.60
CA MET A 170 21.85 4.17 -11.34
C MET A 170 21.94 3.17 -10.16
N VAL A 171 21.97 1.88 -10.46
CA VAL A 171 22.05 0.78 -9.48
C VAL A 171 23.49 0.34 -9.22
N GLN A 172 23.72 -0.20 -8.02
CA GLN A 172 24.99 -0.78 -7.58
C GLN A 172 24.83 -2.24 -7.14
N ILE A 173 23.62 -2.80 -7.20
CA ILE A 173 23.37 -4.21 -6.87
C ILE A 173 24.01 -5.11 -7.94
N GLU A 174 24.69 -6.16 -7.50
CA GLU A 174 25.18 -7.22 -8.36
C GLU A 174 24.01 -8.11 -8.84
N LYS A 175 23.97 -8.43 -10.15
CA LYS A 175 22.93 -9.29 -10.75
C LYS A 175 22.74 -10.60 -9.97
N LYS A 176 23.84 -11.25 -9.60
CA LYS A 176 23.81 -12.50 -8.83
C LYS A 176 23.11 -12.36 -7.48
N ALA A 177 23.34 -11.25 -6.76
CA ALA A 177 22.67 -11.01 -5.47
C ALA A 177 21.15 -10.83 -5.65
N LEU A 178 20.74 -10.19 -6.76
CA LEU A 178 19.33 -10.05 -7.11
C LEU A 178 18.70 -11.40 -7.49
N GLU A 179 19.37 -12.20 -8.31
CA GLU A 179 18.93 -13.55 -8.67
C GLU A 179 18.80 -14.46 -7.45
N ASP A 180 19.77 -14.46 -6.54
CA ASP A 180 19.74 -15.26 -5.31
C ASP A 180 18.60 -14.85 -4.38
N PHE A 181 18.29 -13.55 -4.32
CA PHE A 181 17.12 -13.06 -3.60
C PHE A 181 15.81 -13.54 -4.24
N LEU A 182 15.68 -13.43 -5.56
CA LEU A 182 14.48 -13.88 -6.29
C LEU A 182 14.24 -15.38 -6.14
N LYS A 183 15.31 -16.21 -6.17
CA LYS A 183 15.23 -17.66 -5.90
C LYS A 183 14.60 -17.94 -4.55
N LYS A 184 15.09 -17.31 -3.49
CA LYS A 184 14.55 -17.48 -2.13
C LYS A 184 13.14 -16.95 -1.99
N PHE A 185 12.82 -15.86 -2.69
CA PHE A 185 11.48 -15.30 -2.68
C PHE A 185 10.48 -16.24 -3.40
N LEU A 186 10.90 -16.91 -4.46
CA LEU A 186 10.09 -17.92 -5.15
C LEU A 186 9.92 -19.19 -4.29
N GLU A 187 10.96 -19.61 -3.57
CA GLU A 187 10.89 -20.68 -2.58
C GLU A 187 9.84 -20.38 -1.50
N LEU A 188 9.82 -19.15 -0.96
CA LEU A 188 8.75 -18.70 -0.04
C LEU A 188 7.36 -18.84 -0.65
N ILE A 189 7.16 -18.40 -1.90
CA ILE A 189 5.84 -18.49 -2.56
C ILE A 189 5.38 -19.96 -2.63
N ARG A 190 6.30 -20.87 -2.94
CA ARG A 190 6.03 -22.31 -3.01
C ARG A 190 5.76 -22.93 -1.65
N GLU A 191 6.60 -22.65 -0.65
CA GLU A 191 6.46 -23.21 0.70
C GLU A 191 5.15 -22.78 1.36
N GLU A 192 4.73 -21.52 1.15
CA GLU A 192 3.44 -21.04 1.64
C GLU A 192 2.26 -21.66 0.90
N ASN A 193 2.48 -22.25 -0.29
CA ASN A 193 1.45 -22.78 -1.19
C ASN A 193 0.42 -21.71 -1.61
N PHE A 194 0.89 -20.55 -2.04
CA PHE A 194 -0.02 -19.53 -2.56
C PHE A 194 -0.67 -19.99 -3.88
N SER A 195 -2.00 -19.96 -3.92
CA SER A 195 -2.79 -20.28 -5.13
C SER A 195 -2.75 -19.16 -6.16
N VAL A 196 -2.70 -17.90 -5.70
CA VAL A 196 -2.60 -16.70 -6.54
C VAL A 196 -1.68 -15.70 -5.85
N VAL A 197 -0.84 -15.01 -6.63
CA VAL A 197 0.05 -13.97 -6.14
C VAL A 197 -0.10 -12.75 -7.05
N TYR A 198 -0.40 -11.59 -6.46
CA TYR A 198 -0.39 -10.31 -7.16
C TYR A 198 0.82 -9.50 -6.76
N SER A 199 1.46 -8.85 -7.72
CA SER A 199 2.49 -7.84 -7.49
C SER A 199 1.90 -6.43 -7.48
N GLU A 200 2.53 -5.56 -6.71
CA GLU A 200 2.35 -4.11 -6.62
C GLU A 200 0.92 -3.64 -6.90
N ARG A 201 0.06 -3.70 -5.89
CA ARG A 201 -1.33 -3.24 -5.98
C ARG A 201 -1.54 -2.00 -5.12
N THR A 202 -1.90 -0.90 -5.78
CA THR A 202 -2.36 0.30 -5.07
C THR A 202 -3.82 0.12 -4.70
N ILE A 203 -4.08 0.08 -3.40
CA ILE A 203 -5.42 -0.09 -2.85
C ILE A 203 -5.75 0.99 -1.83
N GLU A 204 -7.05 1.27 -1.71
CA GLU A 204 -7.58 2.33 -0.88
C GLU A 204 -8.73 1.82 0.00
N SER A 205 -8.74 2.31 1.24
CA SER A 205 -9.85 2.18 2.18
C SER A 205 -10.45 3.56 2.46
N LEU A 206 -11.64 3.82 1.94
CA LEU A 206 -12.41 5.05 2.17
C LEU A 206 -12.78 5.17 3.65
N LYS A 207 -13.22 4.06 4.26
CA LYS A 207 -13.60 4.00 5.68
C LYS A 207 -12.41 4.30 6.59
N GLY A 208 -11.27 3.65 6.31
CA GLY A 208 -10.02 3.84 7.06
C GLY A 208 -9.35 5.19 6.81
N GLY A 209 -9.58 5.78 5.64
CA GLY A 209 -8.80 6.91 5.14
C GLY A 209 -7.34 6.51 4.96
N ILE A 210 -7.08 5.36 4.34
CA ILE A 210 -5.73 4.83 4.09
C ILE A 210 -5.65 4.51 2.60
N ILE A 211 -4.53 4.83 1.97
CA ILE A 211 -4.22 4.48 0.59
C ILE A 211 -2.76 4.05 0.53
N GLY A 212 -2.43 3.00 -0.21
CA GLY A 212 -1.06 2.55 -0.31
C GLY A 212 -0.89 1.45 -1.34
N SER A 213 0.35 1.31 -1.80
CA SER A 213 0.77 0.22 -2.68
C SER A 213 1.30 -0.91 -1.80
N VAL A 214 0.74 -2.10 -1.99
CA VAL A 214 1.18 -3.34 -1.34
C VAL A 214 2.09 -4.05 -2.33
N ASP A 215 3.32 -4.35 -1.93
CA ASP A 215 4.34 -4.94 -2.82
C ASP A 215 3.91 -6.27 -3.39
N VAL A 216 3.40 -7.18 -2.55
CA VAL A 216 2.90 -8.49 -2.96
C VAL A 216 1.71 -8.90 -2.09
N ILE A 217 0.72 -9.53 -2.71
CA ILE A 217 -0.46 -10.11 -2.03
C ILE A 217 -0.55 -11.58 -2.45
N GLY A 218 -0.31 -12.50 -1.50
CA GLY A 218 -0.49 -13.94 -1.68
C GLY A 218 -1.85 -14.41 -1.19
N PHE A 219 -2.46 -15.35 -1.90
CA PHE A 219 -3.70 -16.02 -1.52
C PHE A 219 -3.42 -17.48 -1.22
N LYS A 220 -3.89 -17.99 -0.08
CA LYS A 220 -3.80 -19.40 0.29
C LYS A 220 -5.09 -19.81 0.96
N ASP A 221 -5.84 -20.73 0.35
CA ASP A 221 -7.16 -21.14 0.82
C ASP A 221 -8.06 -19.90 1.09
N ASP A 222 -8.45 -19.69 2.34
CA ASP A 222 -9.23 -18.54 2.80
C ASP A 222 -8.38 -17.39 3.39
N GLU A 223 -7.06 -17.53 3.40
CA GLU A 223 -6.12 -16.56 3.92
C GLU A 223 -5.54 -15.66 2.82
N ILE A 224 -5.29 -14.41 3.20
CA ILE A 224 -4.67 -13.41 2.33
C ILE A 224 -3.49 -12.83 3.08
N VAL A 225 -2.30 -12.90 2.46
CA VAL A 225 -1.02 -12.60 3.09
C VAL A 225 -0.33 -11.48 2.31
N PRO A 226 -0.30 -10.25 2.87
CA PRO A 226 0.55 -9.19 2.35
C PRO A 226 2.02 -9.51 2.61
N ILE A 227 2.89 -9.18 1.66
CA ILE A 227 4.33 -9.32 1.77
C ILE A 227 4.99 -8.00 1.39
N GLU A 228 5.77 -7.44 2.32
CA GLU A 228 6.51 -6.18 2.16
C GLU A 228 7.99 -6.48 1.88
N ILE A 229 8.53 -5.90 0.81
CA ILE A 229 9.93 -6.06 0.43
C ILE A 229 10.75 -4.88 0.94
N LYS A 230 11.92 -5.16 1.51
CA LYS A 230 12.82 -4.14 2.05
C LYS A 230 14.24 -4.28 1.51
N TYR A 231 14.69 -3.26 0.80
CA TYR A 231 16.12 -3.06 0.54
C TYR A 231 16.86 -2.56 1.80
N ALA A 232 17.00 -3.46 2.77
CA ALA A 232 17.70 -3.23 4.02
C ALA A 232 18.16 -4.57 4.63
N ALA A 233 19.15 -4.51 5.51
CA ALA A 233 19.58 -5.64 6.33
C ALA A 233 18.71 -5.80 7.57
N PHE A 234 18.33 -7.04 7.90
CA PHE A 234 17.78 -7.38 9.19
C PHE A 234 18.91 -7.47 10.23
N LYS A 235 18.71 -6.87 11.41
CA LYS A 235 19.74 -6.80 12.48
C LYS A 235 19.23 -7.38 13.79
N GLY A 236 18.57 -8.54 13.74
CA GLY A 236 18.00 -9.23 14.90
C GLY A 236 16.70 -8.64 15.46
N LYS A 237 16.40 -7.37 15.19
CA LYS A 237 15.15 -6.72 15.60
C LYS A 237 14.53 -5.92 14.46
N MET A 238 13.25 -6.15 14.21
CA MET A 238 12.48 -5.38 13.24
C MET A 238 12.37 -3.91 13.67
N LYS A 239 12.65 -3.01 12.73
CA LYS A 239 12.47 -1.57 12.92
C LYS A 239 10.98 -1.26 13.04
N ARG A 240 10.60 -0.37 13.96
CA ARG A 240 9.18 -0.02 14.18
C ARG A 240 8.53 0.59 12.95
N GLU A 241 9.27 1.34 12.16
CA GLU A 241 8.80 1.88 10.88
C GLU A 241 8.42 0.77 9.87
N HIS A 242 9.18 -0.34 9.80
CA HIS A 242 8.85 -1.44 8.90
C HIS A 242 7.61 -2.19 9.40
N LEU A 243 7.53 -2.42 10.72
CA LEU A 243 6.35 -3.00 11.35
C LEU A 243 5.08 -2.17 11.07
N LEU A 244 5.16 -0.84 11.17
CA LEU A 244 4.02 0.04 10.90
C LEU A 244 3.59 0.03 9.44
N GLN A 245 4.52 -0.15 8.49
CA GLN A 245 4.18 -0.31 7.07
C GLN A 245 3.43 -1.62 6.84
N ALA A 246 4.01 -2.75 7.26
CA ALA A 246 3.41 -4.07 7.16
C ALA A 246 2.00 -4.12 7.80
N VAL A 247 1.81 -3.51 8.97
CA VAL A 247 0.48 -3.38 9.61
C VAL A 247 -0.47 -2.54 8.78
N GLY A 248 -0.01 -1.41 8.23
CA GLY A 248 -0.83 -0.54 7.39
C GLY A 248 -1.26 -1.20 6.07
N GLU A 249 -0.36 -1.93 5.41
CA GLU A 249 -0.67 -2.76 4.23
C GLU A 249 -1.64 -3.89 4.59
N SER A 250 -1.47 -4.54 5.74
CA SER A 250 -2.41 -5.57 6.22
C SER A 250 -3.82 -5.02 6.43
N ILE A 251 -3.94 -3.80 6.98
CA ILE A 251 -5.23 -3.10 7.11
C ILE A 251 -5.83 -2.81 5.73
N LEU A 252 -5.02 -2.40 4.76
CA LEU A 252 -5.48 -2.13 3.39
C LEU A 252 -6.00 -3.41 2.71
N VAL A 253 -5.22 -4.49 2.74
CA VAL A 253 -5.60 -5.79 2.16
C VAL A 253 -6.86 -6.33 2.84
N SER A 254 -6.90 -6.30 4.18
CA SER A 254 -8.08 -6.71 4.93
C SER A 254 -9.32 -5.88 4.57
N SER A 255 -9.16 -4.56 4.45
CA SER A 255 -10.25 -3.66 4.06
C SER A 255 -10.72 -3.93 2.63
N TYR A 256 -9.81 -4.22 1.69
CA TYR A 256 -10.16 -4.45 0.30
C TYR A 256 -10.94 -5.75 0.15
N PHE A 257 -10.41 -6.86 0.67
CA PHE A 257 -11.00 -8.19 0.49
C PHE A 257 -12.09 -8.55 1.51
N ARG A 258 -12.36 -7.69 2.49
CA ARG A 258 -13.31 -7.95 3.59
C ARG A 258 -13.01 -9.23 4.38
N LYS A 259 -11.74 -9.64 4.39
CA LYS A 259 -11.23 -10.79 5.15
C LYS A 259 -10.20 -10.34 6.17
N GLU A 260 -10.10 -11.07 7.27
CA GLU A 260 -9.07 -10.83 8.26
C GLU A 260 -7.69 -11.21 7.70
N VAL A 261 -6.71 -10.34 7.89
CA VAL A 261 -5.30 -10.65 7.62
C VAL A 261 -4.66 -11.02 8.96
N LYS A 262 -4.37 -12.31 9.15
CA LYS A 262 -3.80 -12.83 10.40
C LYS A 262 -2.33 -12.50 10.56
N TYR A 263 -1.59 -12.47 9.45
CA TYR A 263 -0.16 -12.20 9.45
C TYR A 263 0.27 -11.54 8.13
N SER A 264 1.45 -10.94 8.14
CA SER A 264 2.15 -10.47 6.94
C SER A 264 3.62 -10.86 6.98
N TYR A 265 4.26 -10.89 5.81
CA TYR A 265 5.70 -11.11 5.71
C TYR A 265 6.44 -9.80 5.44
N VAL A 266 7.64 -9.69 6.00
CA VAL A 266 8.62 -8.67 5.64
C VAL A 266 9.90 -9.35 5.19
N VAL A 267 10.28 -9.15 3.93
CA VAL A 267 11.46 -9.78 3.34
C VAL A 267 12.58 -8.75 3.20
N TYR A 268 13.72 -9.03 3.83
CA TYR A 268 14.89 -8.15 3.85
C TYR A 268 15.91 -8.60 2.81
N PHE A 269 16.07 -7.84 1.73
CA PHE A 269 16.96 -8.15 0.61
C PHE A 269 18.40 -8.40 1.06
N GLN A 270 19.01 -7.47 1.81
CA GLN A 270 20.46 -7.49 2.07
C GLN A 270 20.90 -8.66 2.96
N THR A 271 19.97 -9.30 3.65
CA THR A 271 20.24 -10.45 4.52
C THR A 271 19.44 -11.68 4.15
N ASN A 272 18.65 -11.62 3.06
CA ASN A 272 17.68 -12.65 2.68
C ASN A 272 16.84 -13.15 3.86
N SER A 273 16.46 -12.24 4.77
CA SER A 273 15.75 -12.62 6.00
C SER A 273 14.26 -12.44 5.82
N LEU A 274 13.50 -13.48 6.18
CA LEU A 274 12.05 -13.46 6.21
C LEU A 274 11.57 -13.26 7.65
N ILE A 275 10.71 -12.27 7.88
CA ILE A 275 10.08 -12.06 9.18
C ILE A 275 8.56 -12.14 9.02
N ARG A 276 7.95 -13.07 9.77
CA ARG A 276 6.50 -13.14 9.94
C ARG A 276 6.04 -12.15 11.00
N VAL A 277 5.03 -11.35 10.69
CA VAL A 277 4.43 -10.38 11.59
C VAL A 277 3.00 -10.81 11.88
N GLU A 278 2.73 -11.27 13.09
CA GLU A 278 1.37 -11.55 13.55
C GLU A 278 0.58 -10.25 13.70
N ILE A 279 -0.50 -10.12 12.94
CA ILE A 279 -1.38 -8.96 12.92
C ILE A 279 -2.46 -9.15 13.98
N ASN A 280 -2.59 -8.18 14.87
CA ASN A 280 -3.57 -8.19 15.95
C ASN A 280 -4.12 -6.80 16.22
N ASP A 281 -5.21 -6.75 16.99
CA ASP A 281 -5.90 -5.50 17.32
C ASP A 281 -5.00 -4.48 18.01
N ARG A 282 -4.02 -4.92 18.81
CA ARG A 282 -3.09 -3.98 19.47
C ARG A 282 -2.26 -3.22 18.44
N LEU A 283 -1.74 -3.91 17.42
CA LEU A 283 -0.97 -3.28 16.34
C LEU A 283 -1.86 -2.37 15.48
N ILE A 284 -3.05 -2.84 15.12
CA ILE A 284 -4.03 -2.08 14.32
C ILE A 284 -4.44 -0.79 15.06
N ASN A 285 -4.80 -0.90 16.35
CA ASN A 285 -5.15 0.24 17.18
C ASN A 285 -3.99 1.22 17.35
N HIS A 286 -2.76 0.71 17.49
CA HIS A 286 -1.56 1.56 17.54
C HIS A 286 -1.35 2.33 16.24
N PHE A 287 -1.53 1.69 15.07
CA PHE A 287 -1.48 2.35 13.76
C PHE A 287 -2.52 3.48 13.66
N PHE A 288 -3.78 3.20 13.98
CA PHE A 288 -4.85 4.21 13.92
C PHE A 288 -4.68 5.32 14.96
N MET A 289 -4.09 5.03 16.12
CA MET A 289 -3.71 6.05 17.10
C MET A 289 -2.67 7.01 16.53
N LEU A 290 -1.63 6.49 15.86
CA LEU A 290 -0.63 7.33 15.18
C LEU A 290 -1.25 8.15 14.06
N LYS A 291 -2.16 7.56 13.27
CA LYS A 291 -2.93 8.27 12.24
C LYS A 291 -3.72 9.43 12.82
N LYS A 292 -4.46 9.23 13.90
CA LYS A 292 -5.22 10.30 14.58
C LYS A 292 -4.29 11.41 15.10
N ARG A 293 -3.14 11.05 15.69
CA ARG A 293 -2.14 12.02 16.13
C ARG A 293 -1.59 12.83 14.97
N MET A 294 -1.25 12.15 13.87
CA MET A 294 -0.76 12.78 12.66
C MET A 294 -1.79 13.78 12.13
N GLN A 295 -3.05 13.37 11.96
CA GLN A 295 -4.14 14.26 11.52
C GLN A 295 -4.25 15.52 12.38
N ARG A 296 -4.15 15.39 13.71
CA ARG A 296 -4.13 16.55 14.63
C ARG A 296 -2.95 17.49 14.39
N PHE A 297 -1.76 16.96 14.12
CA PHE A 297 -0.60 17.83 13.84
C PHE A 297 -0.76 18.62 12.55
N TYR A 298 -1.41 18.04 11.54
CA TYR A 298 -1.65 18.74 10.27
C TYR A 298 -2.84 19.70 10.30
N SER A 299 -3.80 19.49 11.21
CA SER A 299 -4.89 20.45 11.41
C SER A 299 -4.46 21.68 12.22
N ILE A 300 -3.33 21.61 12.94
CA ILE A 300 -2.79 22.72 13.71
C ILE A 300 -1.79 23.46 12.82
N ALA A 301 -2.00 24.75 12.58
CA ALA A 301 -1.11 25.61 11.79
C ALA A 301 0.24 25.93 12.49
N ARG A 302 0.86 24.93 13.12
CA ARG A 302 2.14 25.04 13.84
C ARG A 302 3.12 23.99 13.35
N VAL A 303 4.39 24.36 13.27
CA VAL A 303 5.48 23.44 12.93
C VAL A 303 5.56 22.31 13.98
N PRO A 304 5.42 21.02 13.60
CA PRO A 304 5.49 19.90 14.53
C PRO A 304 6.85 19.78 15.25
N PRO A 305 6.92 19.03 16.37
CA PRO A 305 8.19 18.77 17.05
C PRO A 305 9.12 17.89 16.21
N LYS A 306 10.43 17.94 16.53
CA LYS A 306 11.42 16.99 16.01
C LYS A 306 11.11 15.56 16.50
N SER A 307 11.84 14.59 15.97
CA SER A 307 11.80 13.19 16.42
C SER A 307 11.94 13.08 17.94
N LYS A 308 11.16 12.18 18.53
CA LYS A 308 11.26 11.80 19.94
C LYS A 308 11.99 10.46 20.14
N LEU A 309 12.60 9.92 19.08
CA LEU A 309 13.31 8.65 19.16
C LEU A 309 14.63 8.82 19.95
N PRO A 310 15.05 7.81 20.72
CA PRO A 310 16.39 7.80 21.32
C PRO A 310 17.46 7.94 20.24
N ASN A 311 18.45 8.80 20.46
CA ASN A 311 19.52 9.10 19.51
C ASN A 311 19.02 9.55 18.12
N TYR A 312 17.91 10.29 18.05
CA TYR A 312 17.32 10.71 16.79
C TYR A 312 18.28 11.51 15.90
N THR A 313 19.26 12.23 16.47
CA THR A 313 20.25 12.97 15.68
C THR A 313 21.02 12.05 14.72
N LYS A 314 21.51 10.91 15.24
CA LYS A 314 22.20 9.90 14.43
C LYS A 314 21.23 9.07 13.59
N ARG A 315 20.13 8.63 14.19
CA ARG A 315 19.19 7.68 13.56
C ARG A 315 18.27 8.29 12.51
N VAL A 316 17.95 9.57 12.64
CA VAL A 316 16.96 10.25 11.81
C VAL A 316 17.57 11.46 11.13
N CYS A 317 18.23 12.36 11.87
CA CYS A 317 18.67 13.64 11.30
C CYS A 317 19.87 13.51 10.35
N GLN A 318 20.80 12.60 10.58
CA GLN A 318 22.04 12.48 9.79
C GLN A 318 21.81 12.30 8.28
N GLY A 319 20.78 11.53 7.89
CA GLY A 319 20.37 11.32 6.50
C GLY A 319 19.05 12.00 6.12
N CYS A 320 18.63 13.01 6.88
CA CYS A 320 17.35 13.68 6.65
C CYS A 320 17.50 14.75 5.56
N HIS A 321 16.95 14.52 4.37
CA HIS A 321 17.03 15.49 3.25
C HIS A 321 16.41 16.86 3.57
N VAL A 322 15.43 16.93 4.48
CA VAL A 322 14.85 18.22 4.96
C VAL A 322 15.60 18.84 6.14
N LYS A 323 16.81 18.36 6.48
CA LYS A 323 17.58 18.84 7.64
C LYS A 323 17.87 20.34 7.56
N ARG A 324 18.27 20.85 6.38
CA ARG A 324 18.57 22.28 6.19
C ARG A 324 17.38 23.17 6.53
N ALA A 325 16.18 22.83 6.04
CA ALA A 325 14.96 23.56 6.38
C ALA A 325 14.63 23.46 7.88
N CYS A 326 14.83 22.28 8.49
CA CYS A 326 14.65 22.09 9.93
C CYS A 326 15.61 22.95 10.78
N ASP A 327 16.87 23.08 10.36
CA ASP A 327 17.87 23.88 11.05
C ASP A 327 17.59 25.38 10.92
N ASN A 328 17.16 25.85 9.75
CA ASN A 328 16.73 27.24 9.54
C ASN A 328 15.57 27.63 10.46
N ILE A 329 14.58 26.75 10.64
CA ILE A 329 13.47 26.98 11.59
C ILE A 329 13.99 27.15 13.01
N GLU A 330 14.97 26.35 13.43
CA GLU A 330 15.56 26.47 14.77
C GLU A 330 16.41 27.73 14.92
N ALA A 331 17.14 28.13 13.88
CA ALA A 331 17.88 29.39 13.87
C ALA A 331 16.93 30.60 14.04
N LEU A 332 15.82 30.64 13.28
CA LEU A 332 14.80 31.69 13.40
C LEU A 332 14.15 31.71 14.78
N ARG A 333 13.80 30.54 15.34
CA ARG A 333 13.24 30.45 16.70
C ARG A 333 14.20 30.97 17.78
N ARG A 334 15.50 30.76 17.61
CA ARG A 334 16.51 31.30 18.54
C ARG A 334 16.68 32.81 18.39
N ALA A 335 16.58 33.34 17.17
CA ALA A 335 16.64 34.77 16.91
C ALA A 335 15.44 35.49 17.57
N VAL A 336 14.22 34.99 17.37
CA VAL A 336 13.00 35.59 17.96
C VAL A 336 13.00 35.57 19.50
N LYS A 337 13.66 34.61 20.14
CA LYS A 337 13.77 34.56 21.61
C LYS A 337 14.78 35.56 22.21
N LYS A 338 15.64 36.16 21.37
CA LYS A 338 16.65 37.13 21.81
C LYS A 338 16.16 38.58 21.73
N PHE A 339 15.04 38.79 21.06
CA PHE A 339 14.26 40.03 21.08
C PHE A 339 13.04 39.82 21.97
#